data_AF-A0AAU2UU92-F1
#
_entry.id   AF-A0AAU2UU92-F1
#
_cell.length_a   1.000
_cell.length_b   1.000
_cell.length_c   1.000
_cell.angle_alpha   90.00
_cell.angle_beta   90.00
_cell.angle_gamma   90.00
#
_symmetry.space_group_name_H-M   'P 1'
#
loop_
_entity.id
_entity.type
_entity.pdbx_description
1 polymer ?
#
loop_
_entity_poly.entity_id
_entity_poly.type
_entity_poly.pdbx_seq_one_letter_code
_entity_poly.pdbx_strand_id
1 'polypeptide(L)'
;MALRPDDFYEHALTAADEERRLPLARMTGWDVSPFEPDGLRVAPLRPPVLPEPARHGEDPSDCDSCRDRDEGIWFSDRWRLTRITGVGVPLVLMLHPRDHYDMADLPDELAAELGVLTTHVVRHVQAVPNISRAHVYRIGDGGAHLHIWFFARPAGQAQLYGSWMPVWDDLLPEYPAEVAEADAATVAEALVASFGGSNSAGNRSAGA
;
A
#
# COMPACT_ATOMS: atom_id res chain seq x y z
N MET A 1 11.62 4.76 12.83
CA MET A 1 11.82 3.34 13.19
C MET A 1 10.52 2.81 13.73
N ALA A 2 9.98 1.78 13.10
CA ALA A 2 8.68 1.23 13.46
C ALA A 2 8.59 0.85 14.94
N LEU A 3 7.39 1.01 15.50
CA LEU A 3 7.09 0.72 16.89
C LEU A 3 7.51 -0.71 17.24
N ARG A 4 8.01 -0.91 18.46
CA ARG A 4 8.27 -2.27 18.98
C ARG A 4 6.94 -3.04 19.09
N PRO A 5 6.96 -4.37 19.13
CA PRO A 5 5.73 -5.16 19.18
C PRO A 5 4.73 -4.74 20.27
N ASP A 6 5.22 -4.47 21.48
CA ASP A 6 4.39 -4.04 22.60
C ASP A 6 3.86 -2.61 22.40
N ASP A 7 4.70 -1.68 21.91
CA ASP A 7 4.28 -0.30 21.64
C ASP A 7 3.24 -0.24 20.51
N PHE A 8 3.37 -1.09 19.49
CA PHE A 8 2.37 -1.23 18.43
C PHE A 8 1.04 -1.77 18.98
N TYR A 9 1.11 -2.77 19.86
CA TYR A 9 -0.08 -3.35 20.48
C TYR A 9 -0.82 -2.33 21.35
N GLU A 10 -0.09 -1.58 22.18
CA GLU A 10 -0.67 -0.50 22.99
C GLU A 10 -1.26 0.61 22.11
N HIS A 11 -0.58 1.00 21.02
CA HIS A 11 -1.14 1.94 20.04
C HIS A 11 -2.46 1.44 19.45
N ALA A 12 -2.52 0.18 19.01
CA ALA A 12 -3.74 -0.41 18.47
C ALA A 12 -4.90 -0.38 19.49
N LEU A 13 -4.62 -0.62 20.77
CA LEU A 13 -5.63 -0.59 21.83
C LEU A 13 -6.19 0.81 22.13
N THR A 14 -5.54 1.89 21.69
CA THR A 14 -6.05 3.27 21.94
C THR A 14 -7.42 3.54 21.31
N ALA A 15 -7.77 2.79 20.26
CA ALA A 15 -9.06 2.89 19.58
C ALA A 15 -10.02 1.74 19.91
N ALA A 16 -9.65 0.85 20.84
CA ALA A 16 -10.44 -0.32 21.18
C ALA A 16 -11.46 -0.03 22.30
N ASP A 17 -12.54 -0.81 22.34
CA ASP A 17 -13.52 -0.80 23.43
C ASP A 17 -12.99 -1.50 24.71
N GLU A 18 -13.82 -1.60 25.74
CA GLU A 18 -13.48 -2.25 27.02
C GLU A 18 -13.14 -3.74 26.85
N GLU A 19 -13.69 -4.38 25.83
CA GLU A 19 -13.42 -5.75 25.42
C GLU A 19 -12.23 -5.88 24.43
N ARG A 20 -11.51 -4.78 24.16
CA ARG A 20 -10.37 -4.70 23.25
C ARG A 20 -10.71 -4.97 21.79
N ARG A 21 -11.90 -4.58 21.34
CA ARG A 21 -12.34 -4.69 19.95
C ARG A 21 -12.22 -3.34 19.27
N LEU A 22 -11.65 -3.37 18.06
CA LEU A 22 -11.62 -2.20 17.19
C LEU A 22 -13.01 -1.98 16.57
N PRO A 23 -13.45 -0.72 16.39
CA PRO A 23 -14.69 -0.43 15.69
C PRO A 23 -14.62 -0.89 14.24
N LEU A 24 -15.79 -1.15 13.63
CA LEU A 24 -15.86 -1.40 12.20
C LEU A 24 -15.41 -0.16 11.41
N ALA A 25 -14.80 -0.39 10.25
CA ALA A 25 -14.21 0.64 9.40
C ALA A 25 -14.78 0.55 7.96
N ARG A 26 -14.19 1.30 7.01
CA ARG A 26 -14.73 1.44 5.65
C ARG A 26 -14.82 0.10 4.90
N MET A 27 -13.83 -0.78 5.05
CA MET A 27 -13.75 -2.04 4.30
C MET A 27 -14.79 -3.05 4.78
N THR A 28 -15.11 -3.08 6.08
CA THR A 28 -16.16 -3.97 6.61
C THR A 28 -17.56 -3.45 6.31
N GLY A 29 -17.72 -2.14 6.09
CA GLY A 29 -18.97 -1.52 5.65
C GLY A 29 -19.15 -1.46 4.13
N TRP A 30 -18.15 -1.86 3.34
CA TRP A 30 -18.20 -1.80 1.88
C TRP A 30 -19.19 -2.82 1.32
N ASP A 31 -19.99 -2.43 0.32
CA ASP A 31 -21.04 -3.26 -0.28
C ASP A 31 -20.55 -4.53 -0.99
N VAL A 32 -19.24 -4.66 -1.22
CA VAL A 32 -18.59 -5.87 -1.74
C VAL A 32 -18.03 -6.78 -0.63
N SER A 33 -18.16 -6.41 0.65
CA SER A 33 -17.79 -7.28 1.77
C SER A 33 -18.52 -8.62 1.64
N PRO A 34 -17.82 -9.76 1.79
CA PRO A 34 -18.48 -11.07 1.74
C PRO A 34 -19.34 -11.33 2.99
N PHE A 35 -19.28 -10.46 4.00
CA PHE A 35 -20.00 -10.59 5.26
C PHE A 35 -20.86 -9.37 5.57
N GLU A 36 -22.10 -9.62 5.99
CA GLU A 36 -22.97 -8.64 6.62
C GLU A 36 -22.34 -8.21 7.97
N PRO A 37 -22.26 -6.90 8.28
CA PRO A 37 -21.67 -6.41 9.53
C PRO A 37 -22.34 -7.00 10.77
N ASP A 38 -23.66 -7.15 10.71
CA ASP A 38 -24.47 -7.71 11.78
C ASP A 38 -24.37 -9.25 11.79
N GLY A 39 -23.56 -9.78 12.69
CA GLY A 39 -23.47 -11.22 12.95
C GLY A 39 -22.62 -12.01 11.96
N LEU A 40 -21.82 -11.34 11.09
CA LEU A 40 -20.85 -11.96 10.16
C LEU A 40 -21.47 -13.05 9.28
N ARG A 41 -22.67 -12.81 8.78
CA ARG A 41 -23.35 -13.72 7.85
C ARG A 41 -22.83 -13.52 6.44
N VAL A 42 -22.71 -14.58 5.66
CA VAL A 42 -22.32 -14.47 4.25
C VAL A 42 -23.38 -13.68 3.49
N ALA A 43 -22.95 -12.63 2.78
CA ALA A 43 -23.82 -11.80 1.97
C ALA A 43 -24.40 -12.60 0.78
N PRO A 44 -25.66 -12.37 0.36
CA PRO A 44 -26.24 -13.04 -0.80
C PRO A 44 -25.52 -12.64 -2.09
N LEU A 45 -25.28 -13.60 -2.98
CA LEU A 45 -24.73 -13.32 -4.30
C LEU A 45 -25.69 -12.44 -5.11
N ARG A 46 -25.15 -11.37 -5.71
CA ARG A 46 -25.88 -10.46 -6.60
C ARG A 46 -25.91 -11.02 -8.04
N PRO A 47 -26.94 -10.69 -8.85
CA PRO A 47 -26.90 -10.96 -10.29
C PRO A 47 -25.70 -10.26 -10.97
N PRO A 48 -25.15 -10.83 -12.07
CA PRO A 48 -24.09 -10.18 -12.83
C PRO A 48 -24.52 -8.83 -13.41
N VAL A 49 -23.56 -7.89 -13.51
CA VAL A 49 -23.76 -6.56 -14.12
C VAL A 49 -22.88 -6.47 -15.36
N LEU A 50 -23.49 -6.17 -16.53
CA LEU A 50 -22.78 -6.00 -17.80
C LEU A 50 -23.34 -4.80 -18.60
N PRO A 51 -22.49 -3.96 -19.23
CA PRO A 51 -21.04 -3.95 -19.06
C PRO A 51 -20.66 -3.55 -17.63
N GLU A 52 -19.46 -3.95 -17.20
CA GLU A 52 -18.93 -3.47 -15.92
C GLU A 52 -18.72 -1.95 -15.97
N PRO A 53 -18.93 -1.21 -14.87
CA PRO A 53 -18.55 0.18 -14.78
C PRO A 53 -17.07 0.38 -15.06
N ALA A 54 -16.72 1.46 -15.77
CA ALA A 54 -15.32 1.81 -16.00
C ALA A 54 -14.58 2.05 -14.67
N ARG A 55 -13.35 1.55 -14.56
CA ARG A 55 -12.47 1.87 -13.43
C ARG A 55 -12.00 3.32 -13.51
N HIS A 56 -11.46 3.84 -12.41
CA HIS A 56 -10.83 5.15 -12.43
C HIS A 56 -9.64 5.17 -13.41
N GLY A 57 -9.61 6.19 -14.28
CA GLY A 57 -8.51 6.39 -15.23
C GLY A 57 -8.50 5.41 -16.40
N GLU A 58 -9.59 4.72 -16.73
CA GLU A 58 -9.72 3.98 -18.02
C GLU A 58 -9.45 4.91 -19.22
N ASP A 59 -9.86 6.18 -19.11
CA ASP A 59 -9.31 7.25 -19.94
C ASP A 59 -8.06 7.84 -19.25
N PRO A 60 -6.87 7.77 -19.87
CA PRO A 60 -5.66 8.37 -19.33
C PRO A 60 -5.78 9.88 -19.03
N SER A 61 -6.68 10.64 -19.68
CA SER A 61 -6.88 12.06 -19.36
C SER A 61 -7.44 12.30 -17.96
N ASP A 62 -8.19 11.32 -17.44
CA ASP A 62 -8.88 11.42 -16.16
C ASP A 62 -8.12 10.74 -15.03
N CYS A 63 -6.95 10.16 -15.32
CA CYS A 63 -6.15 9.39 -14.38
C CYS A 63 -5.33 10.27 -13.40
N ASP A 64 -5.64 10.19 -12.11
CA ASP A 64 -4.86 10.86 -11.05
C ASP A 64 -3.40 10.38 -11.00
N SER A 65 -3.17 9.07 -11.19
CA SER A 65 -1.81 8.52 -11.18
C SER A 65 -0.93 9.07 -12.32
N CYS A 66 -1.51 9.45 -13.46
CA CYS A 66 -0.79 10.13 -14.53
C CYS A 66 -0.50 11.59 -14.18
N ARG A 67 -1.46 12.31 -13.57
CA ARG A 67 -1.26 13.69 -13.10
C ARG A 67 -0.15 13.77 -12.07
N ASP A 68 -0.13 12.83 -11.15
CA ASP A 68 0.81 12.80 -10.04
C ASP A 68 2.14 12.11 -10.38
N ARG A 69 2.46 11.85 -11.66
CA ARG A 69 3.62 11.01 -12.06
C ARG A 69 4.99 11.44 -11.52
N ASP A 70 5.10 12.68 -11.02
CA ASP A 70 6.32 13.26 -10.43
C ASP A 70 6.23 13.42 -8.90
N GLU A 71 5.19 12.86 -8.27
CA GLU A 71 4.99 12.81 -6.83
C GLU A 71 5.36 11.42 -6.25
N GLY A 72 6.02 11.39 -5.10
CA GLY A 72 6.51 10.14 -4.51
C GLY A 72 7.73 10.31 -3.59
N ILE A 73 8.19 9.19 -3.03
CA ILE A 73 9.37 9.11 -2.16
C ILE A 73 10.62 8.63 -2.91
N TRP A 74 10.44 7.95 -4.04
CA TRP A 74 11.52 7.47 -4.90
C TRP A 74 11.07 7.44 -6.37
N PHE A 75 12.01 7.69 -7.28
CA PHE A 75 11.79 7.74 -8.72
C PHE A 75 12.93 7.08 -9.50
N SER A 76 12.58 6.51 -10.65
CA SER A 76 13.50 6.22 -11.76
C SER A 76 12.95 6.84 -13.04
N ASP A 77 13.56 6.54 -14.18
CA ASP A 77 13.04 6.98 -15.48
C ASP A 77 11.62 6.44 -15.73
N ARG A 78 11.32 5.21 -15.28
CA ARG A 78 10.08 4.50 -15.62
C ARG A 78 9.12 4.27 -14.44
N TRP A 79 9.59 4.42 -13.21
CA TRP A 79 8.83 4.05 -12.01
C TRP A 79 8.86 5.14 -10.93
N ARG A 80 7.83 5.15 -10.09
CA ARG A 80 7.78 5.92 -8.85
C ARG A 80 7.24 5.06 -7.71
N LEU A 81 7.71 5.33 -6.50
CA LEU A 81 7.22 4.73 -5.27
C LEU A 81 6.57 5.82 -4.43
N THR A 82 5.35 5.58 -3.96
CA THR A 82 4.60 6.50 -3.09
C THR A 82 4.38 5.85 -1.72
N ARG A 83 4.22 6.68 -0.69
CA ARG A 83 3.78 6.27 0.64
C ARG A 83 2.29 6.57 0.76
N ILE A 84 1.51 5.60 1.23
CA ILE A 84 0.09 5.79 1.54
C ILE A 84 -0.03 6.21 3.01
N THR A 85 -0.75 7.31 3.25
CA THR A 85 -0.98 7.90 4.59
C THR A 85 -2.35 7.50 5.13
N GLY A 86 -2.62 7.74 6.43
CA GLY A 86 -3.90 7.36 7.03
C GLY A 86 -4.09 5.85 7.21
N VAL A 87 -3.00 5.09 7.16
CA VAL A 87 -2.97 3.62 7.28
C VAL A 87 -2.69 3.20 8.72
N GLY A 88 -3.17 2.03 9.13
CA GLY A 88 -3.01 1.53 10.50
C GLY A 88 -1.78 0.62 10.70
N VAL A 89 -1.25 0.02 9.63
CA VAL A 89 0.03 -0.71 9.69
C VAL A 89 1.23 0.24 9.58
N PRO A 90 2.44 -0.17 10.04
CA PRO A 90 3.60 0.73 10.08
C PRO A 90 3.98 1.43 8.79
N LEU A 91 3.76 0.76 7.65
CA LEU A 91 4.10 1.31 6.34
C LEU A 91 3.27 0.64 5.24
N VAL A 92 2.65 1.47 4.40
CA VAL A 92 2.05 1.04 3.14
C VAL A 92 2.69 1.83 2.00
N LEU A 93 3.25 1.12 1.02
CA LEU A 93 3.87 1.72 -0.16
C LEU A 93 3.14 1.26 -1.41
N MET A 94 3.19 2.09 -2.45
CA MET A 94 2.64 1.76 -3.75
C MET A 94 3.63 2.07 -4.86
N LEU A 95 3.95 1.06 -5.68
CA LEU A 95 4.82 1.20 -6.84
C LEU A 95 3.95 1.41 -8.08
N HIS A 96 4.26 2.43 -8.87
CA HIS A 96 3.57 2.76 -10.11
C HIS A 96 4.58 2.93 -11.25
N PRO A 97 4.25 2.54 -12.50
CA PRO A 97 4.94 3.10 -13.65
C PRO A 97 4.60 4.60 -13.75
N ARG A 98 5.52 5.38 -14.34
CA ARG A 98 5.33 6.82 -14.57
C ARG A 98 4.44 7.13 -15.76
N ASP A 99 4.30 6.17 -16.67
CA ASP A 99 3.37 6.23 -17.80
C ASP A 99 2.16 5.34 -17.52
N HIS A 100 1.08 5.58 -18.29
CA HIS A 100 -0.17 4.86 -18.13
C HIS A 100 -0.07 3.45 -18.72
N TYR A 101 -0.09 2.45 -17.84
CA TYR A 101 -0.18 1.03 -18.21
C TYR A 101 -1.20 0.36 -17.31
N ASP A 102 -1.99 -0.58 -17.85
CA ASP A 102 -2.53 -1.65 -17.02
C ASP A 102 -1.57 -2.84 -17.04
N MET A 103 -1.71 -3.75 -16.08
CA MET A 103 -0.88 -4.94 -15.94
C MET A 103 -0.93 -5.85 -17.17
N ALA A 104 -2.10 -5.98 -17.81
CA ALA A 104 -2.28 -6.85 -18.97
C ALA A 104 -1.53 -6.33 -20.21
N ASP A 105 -1.30 -5.03 -20.29
CA ASP A 105 -0.66 -4.34 -21.41
C ASP A 105 0.78 -3.93 -21.11
N LEU A 106 1.34 -4.39 -19.99
CA LEU A 106 2.69 -4.02 -19.56
C LEU A 106 3.73 -4.66 -20.49
N PRO A 107 4.60 -3.87 -21.15
CA PRO A 107 5.68 -4.41 -21.98
C PRO A 107 6.63 -5.33 -21.20
N ASP A 108 7.19 -6.34 -21.87
CA ASP A 108 8.04 -7.36 -21.23
C ASP A 108 9.23 -6.76 -20.47
N GLU A 109 9.84 -5.69 -20.99
CA GLU A 109 10.96 -5.01 -20.32
C GLU A 109 10.53 -4.31 -19.01
N LEU A 110 9.28 -3.83 -18.94
CA LEU A 110 8.70 -3.26 -17.71
C LEU A 110 8.24 -4.37 -16.76
N ALA A 111 7.69 -5.47 -17.28
CA ALA A 111 7.35 -6.63 -16.46
C ALA A 111 8.59 -7.24 -15.77
N ALA A 112 9.72 -7.31 -16.49
CA ALA A 112 11.00 -7.75 -15.93
C ALA A 112 11.47 -6.80 -14.81
N GLU A 113 11.43 -5.48 -15.03
CA GLU A 113 11.76 -4.49 -14.01
C GLU A 113 10.84 -4.57 -12.80
N LEU A 114 9.54 -4.77 -13.01
CA LEU A 114 8.57 -4.90 -11.94
C LEU A 114 8.93 -6.05 -10.99
N GLY A 115 9.35 -7.21 -11.52
CA GLY A 115 9.79 -8.34 -10.70
C GLY A 115 11.02 -8.02 -9.84
N VAL A 116 12.00 -7.31 -10.41
CA VAL A 116 13.21 -6.87 -9.70
C VAL A 116 12.86 -5.85 -8.62
N LEU A 117 12.11 -4.81 -8.97
CA LEU A 117 11.68 -3.76 -8.05
C LEU A 117 10.85 -4.31 -6.90
N THR A 118 9.90 -5.21 -7.19
CA THR A 118 9.11 -5.90 -6.15
C THR A 118 10.01 -6.58 -5.12
N THR A 119 11.04 -7.29 -5.59
CA THR A 119 12.01 -7.97 -4.69
C THR A 119 12.82 -6.97 -3.87
N HIS A 120 13.24 -5.85 -4.46
CA HIS A 120 13.99 -4.81 -3.74
C HIS A 120 13.14 -4.13 -2.68
N VAL A 121 11.92 -3.70 -3.02
CA VAL A 121 11.00 -3.06 -2.07
C VAL A 121 10.68 -4.00 -0.91
N VAL A 122 10.33 -5.26 -1.18
CA VAL A 122 10.08 -6.27 -0.13
C VAL A 122 11.29 -6.44 0.79
N ARG A 123 12.50 -6.55 0.22
CA ARG A 123 13.73 -6.71 0.99
C ARG A 123 13.96 -5.53 1.93
N HIS A 124 13.78 -4.31 1.43
CA HIS A 124 14.06 -3.08 2.17
C HIS A 124 13.00 -2.80 3.22
N VAL A 125 11.71 -3.03 2.92
CA VAL A 125 10.64 -2.95 3.92
C VAL A 125 10.87 -3.95 5.06
N GLN A 126 11.29 -5.18 4.77
CA GLN A 126 11.60 -6.18 5.80
C GLN A 126 12.92 -5.93 6.53
N ALA A 127 13.78 -5.05 6.03
CA ALA A 127 14.99 -4.61 6.72
C ALA A 127 14.71 -3.51 7.75
N VAL A 128 13.55 -2.84 7.69
CA VAL A 128 13.11 -1.90 8.72
C VAL A 128 12.92 -2.67 10.03
N PRO A 129 13.52 -2.21 11.16
CA PRO A 129 13.34 -2.87 12.45
C PRO A 129 11.87 -3.00 12.83
N ASN A 130 11.54 -4.09 13.54
CA ASN A 130 10.17 -4.42 13.96
C ASN A 130 9.18 -4.71 12.83
N ILE A 131 9.63 -4.87 11.58
CA ILE A 131 8.82 -5.42 10.49
C ILE A 131 9.20 -6.88 10.26
N SER A 132 8.20 -7.76 10.14
CA SER A 132 8.44 -9.18 9.91
C SER A 132 8.23 -9.63 8.47
N ARG A 133 7.21 -9.09 7.79
CA ARG A 133 6.87 -9.45 6.41
C ARG A 133 6.42 -8.23 5.63
N ALA A 134 6.77 -8.15 4.36
CA ALA A 134 6.13 -7.23 3.42
C ALA A 134 5.19 -8.04 2.52
N HIS A 135 3.89 -7.77 2.62
CA HIS A 135 2.90 -8.39 1.73
C HIS A 135 2.79 -7.60 0.43
N VAL A 136 2.68 -8.29 -0.70
CA VAL A 136 2.55 -7.68 -2.03
C VAL A 136 1.16 -7.99 -2.58
N TYR A 137 0.43 -6.96 -3.02
CA TYR A 137 -0.89 -7.14 -3.65
C TYR A 137 -1.00 -6.37 -4.96
N ARG A 138 -1.59 -7.01 -5.96
CA ARG A 138 -2.19 -6.35 -7.13
C ARG A 138 -3.71 -6.48 -7.00
N ILE A 139 -4.40 -5.35 -6.92
CA ILE A 139 -5.87 -5.28 -6.90
C ILE A 139 -6.29 -4.41 -8.09
N GLY A 140 -6.99 -5.01 -9.06
CA GLY A 140 -7.24 -4.45 -10.39
C GLY A 140 -8.43 -3.50 -10.48
N ASP A 141 -9.36 -3.57 -9.54
CA ASP A 141 -10.73 -3.05 -9.73
C ASP A 141 -10.88 -1.56 -9.40
N GLY A 142 -9.93 -0.96 -8.67
CA GLY A 142 -10.01 0.43 -8.24
C GLY A 142 -9.53 1.46 -9.28
N GLY A 143 -8.65 1.06 -10.21
CA GLY A 143 -8.07 1.96 -11.21
C GLY A 143 -7.29 1.23 -12.29
N ALA A 144 -7.31 1.79 -13.51
CA ALA A 144 -6.65 1.23 -14.69
C ALA A 144 -5.12 1.41 -14.66
N HIS A 145 -4.64 2.48 -14.03
CA HIS A 145 -3.20 2.70 -13.87
C HIS A 145 -2.59 1.65 -12.94
N LEU A 146 -1.61 0.92 -13.46
CA LEU A 146 -0.91 -0.17 -12.78
C LEU A 146 -0.32 0.32 -11.46
N HIS A 147 -0.63 -0.40 -10.41
CA HIS A 147 -0.04 -0.14 -9.11
C HIS A 147 0.09 -1.43 -8.31
N ILE A 148 1.16 -1.51 -7.53
CA ILE A 148 1.48 -2.66 -6.69
C ILE A 148 1.61 -2.20 -5.25
N TRP A 149 0.80 -2.79 -4.38
CA TRP A 149 0.76 -2.46 -2.96
C TRP A 149 1.78 -3.27 -2.17
N PHE A 150 2.42 -2.64 -1.19
CA PHE A 150 3.31 -3.27 -0.23
C PHE A 150 2.86 -2.91 1.19
N PHE A 151 2.46 -3.90 1.98
CA PHE A 151 2.04 -3.71 3.38
C PHE A 151 3.10 -4.28 4.33
N ALA A 152 3.64 -3.44 5.21
CA ALA A 152 4.62 -3.82 6.21
C ALA A 152 3.93 -4.43 7.44
N ARG A 153 4.00 -5.75 7.60
CA ARG A 153 3.46 -6.45 8.77
C ARG A 153 4.35 -6.20 9.99
N PRO A 154 3.82 -5.64 11.09
CA PRO A 154 4.57 -5.48 12.33
C PRO A 154 4.96 -6.83 12.93
N ALA A 155 6.13 -6.85 13.57
CA ALA A 155 6.66 -8.03 14.21
C ALA A 155 5.78 -8.51 15.36
N GLY A 156 5.70 -9.82 15.54
CA GLY A 156 4.86 -10.44 16.59
C GLY A 156 3.35 -10.46 16.32
N GLN A 157 2.84 -9.63 15.40
CA GLN A 157 1.39 -9.51 15.16
C GLN A 157 0.87 -10.58 14.20
N ALA A 158 0.66 -11.78 14.74
CA ALA A 158 0.25 -12.95 13.97
C ALA A 158 -1.22 -12.92 13.49
N GLN A 159 -2.06 -12.11 14.14
CA GLN A 159 -3.45 -11.90 13.73
C GLN A 159 -3.56 -11.23 12.35
N LEU A 160 -2.52 -10.50 11.94
CA LEU A 160 -2.46 -9.75 10.68
C LEU A 160 -1.95 -10.61 9.50
N TYR A 161 -2.09 -11.93 9.56
CA TYR A 161 -1.59 -12.82 8.51
C TYR A 161 -2.44 -12.83 7.25
N GLY A 162 -1.76 -12.95 6.10
CA GLY A 162 -2.37 -13.29 4.82
C GLY A 162 -3.30 -12.21 4.27
N SER A 163 -4.32 -12.64 3.53
CA SER A 163 -5.23 -11.79 2.76
C SER A 163 -6.09 -10.85 3.60
N TRP A 164 -6.14 -11.03 4.92
CA TRP A 164 -6.85 -10.14 5.83
C TRP A 164 -6.03 -8.88 6.19
N MET A 165 -4.77 -8.78 5.76
CA MET A 165 -3.93 -7.63 6.06
C MET A 165 -4.57 -6.27 5.68
N PRO A 166 -5.11 -6.07 4.46
CA PRO A 166 -5.70 -4.77 4.11
C PRO A 166 -6.93 -4.42 4.96
N VAL A 167 -7.70 -5.44 5.37
CA VAL A 167 -8.86 -5.25 6.25
C VAL A 167 -8.43 -4.88 7.66
N TRP A 168 -7.38 -5.52 8.18
CA TRP A 168 -6.82 -5.14 9.47
C TRP A 168 -6.20 -3.75 9.45
N ASP A 169 -5.47 -3.41 8.40
CA ASP A 169 -4.94 -2.06 8.19
C ASP A 169 -6.02 -0.99 8.31
N ASP A 170 -7.21 -1.28 7.75
CA ASP A 170 -8.36 -0.38 7.81
C ASP A 170 -9.01 -0.28 9.20
N LEU A 171 -8.99 -1.36 9.99
CA LEU A 171 -9.57 -1.39 11.34
C LEU A 171 -8.67 -0.73 12.39
N LEU A 172 -7.36 -0.76 12.17
CA LEU A 172 -6.36 -0.23 13.10
C LEU A 172 -6.43 1.31 13.16
N PRO A 173 -6.14 1.93 14.32
CA PRO A 173 -5.99 3.38 14.39
C PRO A 173 -4.82 3.84 13.52
N GLU A 174 -4.92 5.05 12.97
CA GLU A 174 -3.88 5.63 12.13
C GLU A 174 -2.51 5.53 12.81
N TYR A 175 -1.54 5.00 12.07
CA TYR A 175 -0.20 4.79 12.56
C TYR A 175 0.56 6.13 12.65
N PRO A 176 1.46 6.34 13.65
CA PRO A 176 2.15 7.61 13.82
C PRO A 176 2.91 8.09 12.57
N ALA A 177 2.48 9.23 12.02
CA ALA A 177 2.92 9.71 10.71
C ALA A 177 4.42 9.97 10.62
N GLU A 178 5.03 10.58 11.65
CA GLU A 178 6.47 10.87 11.69
C GLU A 178 7.32 9.59 11.67
N VAL A 179 6.85 8.53 12.35
CA VAL A 179 7.53 7.23 12.37
C VAL A 179 7.48 6.58 10.99
N ALA A 180 6.29 6.55 10.38
CA ALA A 180 6.09 6.01 9.04
C ALA A 180 6.88 6.78 7.97
N GLU A 181 6.98 8.11 8.09
CA GLU A 181 7.73 8.95 7.16
C GLU A 181 9.24 8.65 7.22
N ALA A 182 9.81 8.54 8.42
CA ALA A 182 11.21 8.17 8.60
C ALA A 182 11.54 6.77 8.04
N ASP A 183 10.64 5.80 8.25
CA ASP A 183 10.82 4.44 7.72
C ASP A 183 10.67 4.41 6.19
N ALA A 184 9.73 5.17 5.63
CA ALA A 184 9.58 5.33 4.18
C ALA A 184 10.84 5.93 3.54
N ALA A 185 11.43 6.96 4.16
CA ALA A 185 12.69 7.56 3.71
C ALA A 185 13.83 6.53 3.72
N THR A 186 13.93 5.72 4.77
CA THR A 186 14.92 4.63 4.87
C THR A 186 14.77 3.62 3.72
N VAL A 187 13.54 3.22 3.40
CA VAL A 187 13.27 2.30 2.28
C VAL A 187 13.62 2.94 0.94
N ALA A 188 13.28 4.21 0.73
CA ALA A 188 13.61 4.94 -0.49
C ALA A 188 15.13 5.07 -0.70
N GLU A 189 15.89 5.41 0.34
CA GLU A 189 17.35 5.47 0.31
C GLU A 189 17.99 4.12 -0.03
N ALA A 190 17.50 3.03 0.59
CA ALA A 190 17.95 1.68 0.28
C ALA A 190 17.62 1.28 -1.17
N LEU A 191 16.50 1.75 -1.70
CA LEU A 191 16.13 1.54 -3.10
C LEU A 191 17.08 2.29 -4.05
N VAL A 192 17.40 3.56 -3.76
CA VAL A 192 18.44 4.33 -4.49
C VAL A 192 19.76 3.55 -4.51
N ALA A 193 20.23 3.08 -3.36
CA ALA A 193 21.51 2.38 -3.26
C ALA A 193 21.55 1.03 -4.00
N SER A 194 20.40 0.36 -4.14
CA SER A 194 20.34 -1.02 -4.66
C SER A 194 19.84 -1.13 -6.10
N PHE A 195 19.08 -0.16 -6.59
CA PHE A 195 18.49 -0.15 -7.93
C PHE A 195 18.85 1.13 -8.72
N GLY A 196 19.26 2.21 -8.04
CA GLY A 196 19.46 3.53 -8.65
C GLY A 196 18.22 4.43 -8.53
N GLY A 197 18.15 5.46 -9.37
CA GLY A 197 17.11 6.48 -9.30
C GLY A 197 17.42 7.58 -8.29
N SER A 198 16.39 8.30 -7.86
CA SER A 198 16.52 9.44 -6.94
C SER A 198 15.39 9.46 -5.91
N ASN A 199 15.64 10.07 -4.75
CA ASN A 199 14.59 10.39 -3.79
C ASN A 199 14.04 11.79 -4.05
N SER A 200 12.86 12.10 -3.50
CA SER A 200 12.24 13.43 -3.63
C SER A 200 13.06 14.56 -3.02
N ALA A 201 13.95 14.27 -2.06
CA ALA A 201 14.88 15.25 -1.52
C ALA A 201 15.93 15.70 -2.55
N GLY A 202 16.44 14.79 -3.39
CA GLY A 202 17.41 15.10 -4.45
C GLY A 202 16.84 15.91 -5.61
N ASN A 203 15.52 15.86 -5.83
CA ASN A 203 14.85 16.64 -6.88
C ASN A 203 14.68 18.12 -6.50
N ARG A 204 14.61 18.43 -5.20
CA ARG A 204 14.55 19.82 -4.69
C ARG A 204 15.89 20.56 -4.81
N SER A 205 17.01 19.85 -4.84
CA SER A 205 18.36 20.45 -4.99
C SER A 205 18.79 20.69 -6.44
N ALA A 206 18.08 20.14 -7.43
CA ALA A 206 18.40 20.32 -8.85
C ALA A 206 17.62 21.47 -9.52
N GLY A 207 16.70 22.11 -8.78
CA GLY A 207 15.85 23.21 -9.25
C GLY A 207 16.08 24.55 -8.55
N ALA A 208 17.22 24.73 -7.86
CA ALA A 208 17.62 25.98 -7.22
C ALA A 208 18.90 26.55 -7.86
#